data_AF-A0A6S6SPD1-F1
#
_entry.id   AF-A0A6S6SPD1-F1
#
_cell.length_a   1.000
_cell.length_b   1.000
_cell.length_c   1.000
_cell.angle_alpha   90.00
_cell.angle_beta   90.00
_cell.angle_gamma   90.00
#
_symmetry.space_group_name_H-M   'P 1'
#
loop_
_entity.id
_entity.type
_entity.pdbx_description
1 polymer ?
#
loop_
_entity_poly.entity_id
_entity_poly.type
_entity_poly.pdbx_seq_one_letter_code
_entity_poly.pdbx_strand_id
1 'polypeptide(L)'
;MKSTLLKHTLSLSTLLLLSTSSLMAENSVTEIDTLVLYSQGAKDDSNGDIETKVNHLFTTTNKIYEDSGLNVTLNAVKIEKIEVEDTASTYDVLPNVRKDSEIQALRDSVGADEVVIYRSYANDGLCGLAYYNNGHQAYAYAHVTIDCGGYVTGHEVGHNMHLAHSAKQDPEAGYGRGHGVQDQFTTVMAYSQAYNGPKIYKFSDPALDCNGEPCGIEAGLDNEADAVKEILVQAPIIANFRERVIIDDKNDTEDDSNKPDNNSTDDNNNNDTSDLDTAKKAYEAQIVVVNDAKTELQALNTNIKTVRTNANAIYKTKSEELLTTFRAEKAAAKEVLTAELAKLRANYLTARTEKRAGTITAEQFKAIVAQITADKNSKKTAYKETVATKKADMNAKKTLLKEEKNASIAEAKATRTAFKTEVYLVEVQKLKALKKIYNDLLKANR
;
A
#
# COMPACT_ATOMS: atom_id res chain seq x y z
N MET A 1 50.18 9.45 -45.25
CA MET A 1 48.96 10.21 -45.62
C MET A 1 48.24 10.60 -44.33
N LYS A 2 48.12 11.91 -44.10
CA LYS A 2 47.44 12.54 -42.96
C LYS A 2 45.92 12.43 -43.15
N SER A 3 45.18 12.24 -42.06
CA SER A 3 43.77 12.67 -41.99
C SER A 3 43.50 13.21 -40.59
N THR A 4 43.29 14.52 -40.58
CA THR A 4 43.18 15.44 -39.45
C THR A 4 41.77 15.43 -38.85
N LEU A 5 41.68 15.70 -37.55
CA LEU A 5 40.48 16.15 -36.83
C LEU A 5 39.65 17.18 -37.62
N LEU A 6 38.33 17.10 -37.50
CA LEU A 6 37.46 18.28 -37.54
C LEU A 6 36.35 18.17 -36.48
N LYS A 7 36.41 19.08 -35.51
CA LYS A 7 35.33 19.38 -34.55
C LYS A 7 34.31 20.25 -35.25
N HIS A 8 33.03 19.89 -35.21
CA HIS A 8 31.94 20.84 -35.44
C HIS A 8 30.86 20.74 -34.36
N THR A 9 30.80 21.83 -33.61
CA THR A 9 29.73 22.30 -32.75
C THR A 9 28.48 22.64 -33.57
N LEU A 10 27.31 22.12 -33.19
CA LEU A 10 25.99 22.60 -33.60
C LEU A 10 25.16 22.72 -32.31
N SER A 11 25.17 23.89 -31.67
CA SER A 11 24.11 24.91 -31.73
C SER A 11 22.74 24.39 -31.27
N LEU A 12 22.44 24.72 -30.02
CA LEU A 12 21.24 24.40 -29.27
C LEU A 12 20.17 25.45 -29.56
N SER A 13 19.22 25.16 -30.46
CA SER A 13 17.93 25.88 -30.51
C SER A 13 16.96 25.19 -31.45
N THR A 14 15.99 24.42 -30.94
CA THR A 14 14.57 24.56 -31.34
C THR A 14 13.62 23.72 -30.47
N LEU A 15 12.55 24.39 -30.05
CA LEU A 15 11.19 23.89 -29.87
C LEU A 15 10.91 22.89 -28.73
N LEU A 16 10.75 23.46 -27.54
CA LEU A 16 9.95 22.87 -26.47
C LEU A 16 8.48 22.85 -26.93
N LEU A 17 8.03 21.74 -27.54
CA LEU A 17 6.61 21.42 -27.59
C LEU A 17 6.19 21.13 -26.15
N LEU A 18 5.52 22.09 -25.49
CA LEU A 18 4.66 21.78 -24.35
C LEU A 18 3.48 20.97 -24.90
N SER A 19 3.65 19.66 -25.00
CA SER A 19 2.50 18.76 -24.87
C SER A 19 2.07 18.85 -23.40
N THR A 20 1.08 19.69 -23.10
CA THR A 20 0.29 19.56 -21.89
C THR A 20 -0.54 18.30 -21.99
N SER A 21 0.12 17.15 -21.93
CA SER A 21 -0.51 15.95 -21.44
C SER A 21 -0.71 16.20 -19.95
N SER A 22 -1.89 16.70 -19.58
CA SER A 22 -2.43 16.44 -18.24
C SER A 22 -2.44 14.93 -18.07
N LEU A 23 -1.33 14.39 -17.56
CA LEU A 23 -1.33 13.14 -16.82
C LEU A 23 -2.15 13.45 -15.59
N MET A 24 -3.47 13.28 -15.71
CA MET A 24 -4.31 12.99 -14.57
C MET A 24 -3.58 11.88 -13.84
N ALA A 25 -3.17 12.14 -12.60
CA ALA A 25 -2.62 11.11 -11.74
C ALA A 25 -3.61 9.96 -11.78
N GLU A 26 -3.26 8.85 -12.43
CA GLU A 26 -4.03 7.64 -12.25
C GLU A 26 -3.90 7.32 -10.77
N ASN A 27 -5.01 7.43 -10.06
CA ASN A 27 -5.17 6.92 -8.73
C ASN A 27 -5.02 5.39 -8.90
N SER A 28 -3.79 4.88 -8.84
CA SER A 28 -3.53 3.45 -9.01
C SER A 28 -4.12 2.73 -7.80
N VAL A 29 -5.05 1.82 -8.04
CA VAL A 29 -5.69 1.02 -6.98
C VAL A 29 -4.61 0.21 -6.27
N THR A 30 -4.58 0.27 -4.93
CA THR A 30 -3.76 -0.64 -4.12
C THR A 30 -4.53 -1.93 -3.92
N GLU A 31 -4.17 -2.95 -4.67
CA GLU A 31 -4.75 -4.29 -4.58
C GLU A 31 -4.03 -5.10 -3.50
N ILE A 32 -4.79 -5.69 -2.57
CA ILE A 32 -4.28 -6.60 -1.55
C ILE A 32 -4.86 -7.98 -1.85
N ASP A 33 -3.99 -8.85 -2.34
CA ASP A 33 -4.35 -10.21 -2.71
C ASP A 33 -4.51 -11.05 -1.43
N THR A 34 -5.69 -11.63 -1.21
CA THR A 34 -6.07 -12.28 0.04
C THR A 34 -6.38 -13.75 -0.19
N LEU A 35 -5.70 -14.63 0.56
CA LEU A 35 -6.08 -16.04 0.68
C LEU A 35 -7.22 -16.13 1.69
N VAL A 36 -8.36 -16.63 1.24
CA VAL A 36 -9.53 -16.86 2.08
C VAL A 36 -9.57 -18.32 2.47
N LEU A 37 -9.59 -18.58 3.78
CA LEU A 37 -9.77 -19.90 4.35
C LEU A 37 -11.15 -19.97 5.02
N TYR A 38 -11.76 -21.15 5.06
CA TYR A 38 -13.03 -21.31 5.76
C TYR A 38 -13.20 -22.70 6.38
N SER A 39 -13.95 -22.78 7.49
CA SER A 39 -14.36 -24.04 8.12
C SER A 39 -15.64 -24.62 7.50
N GLN A 40 -15.95 -25.88 7.83
CA GLN A 40 -17.24 -26.46 7.41
C GLN A 40 -18.43 -25.67 7.98
N GLY A 41 -18.41 -25.28 9.25
CA GLY A 41 -19.49 -24.50 9.85
C GLY A 41 -19.68 -23.15 9.17
N ALA A 42 -18.60 -22.45 8.78
CA ALA A 42 -18.73 -21.19 8.06
C ALA A 42 -19.47 -21.35 6.73
N LYS A 43 -19.25 -22.48 6.04
CA LYS A 43 -19.99 -22.82 4.82
C LYS A 43 -21.46 -23.12 5.13
N ASP A 44 -21.74 -23.86 6.21
CA ASP A 44 -23.10 -24.20 6.61
C ASP A 44 -23.90 -22.95 7.03
N ASP A 45 -23.29 -22.04 7.79
CA ASP A 45 -23.85 -20.72 8.16
C ASP A 45 -24.05 -19.79 6.96
N SER A 46 -23.35 -20.08 5.85
CA SER A 46 -23.53 -19.41 4.55
C SER A 46 -24.56 -20.10 3.66
N ASN A 47 -25.44 -20.94 4.23
CA ASN A 47 -26.41 -21.78 3.50
C ASN A 47 -25.77 -22.69 2.43
N GLY A 48 -24.51 -23.08 2.62
CA GLY A 48 -23.74 -23.88 1.68
C GLY A 48 -23.01 -23.08 0.58
N ASP A 49 -23.27 -21.78 0.42
CA ASP A 49 -22.68 -20.92 -0.61
C ASP A 49 -21.66 -19.94 0.00
N ILE A 50 -20.50 -20.49 0.35
CA ILE A 50 -19.41 -19.74 0.96
C ILE A 50 -18.84 -18.67 0.03
N GLU A 51 -18.77 -18.92 -1.28
CA GLU A 51 -18.20 -17.97 -2.25
C GLU A 51 -19.05 -16.71 -2.35
N THR A 52 -20.39 -16.84 -2.46
CA THR A 52 -21.29 -15.69 -2.46
C THR A 52 -21.17 -14.88 -1.17
N LYS A 53 -21.07 -15.54 -0.02
CA LYS A 53 -20.89 -14.84 1.27
C LYS A 53 -19.56 -14.11 1.35
N VAL A 54 -18.45 -14.74 0.96
CA VAL A 54 -17.12 -14.11 0.90
C VAL A 54 -17.13 -12.92 -0.04
N ASN A 55 -17.70 -13.05 -1.25
CA ASN A 55 -17.82 -11.96 -2.21
C ASN A 55 -18.62 -10.78 -1.66
N HIS A 56 -19.70 -11.04 -0.92
CA HIS A 56 -20.45 -9.99 -0.24
C HIS A 56 -19.63 -9.26 0.83
N LEU A 57 -18.87 -9.98 1.66
CA LEU A 57 -18.04 -9.40 2.72
C LEU A 57 -16.87 -8.58 2.13
N PHE A 58 -16.23 -9.08 1.07
CA PHE A 58 -15.18 -8.36 0.36
C PHE A 58 -15.72 -7.12 -0.36
N THR A 59 -16.88 -7.23 -1.03
CA THR A 59 -17.56 -6.08 -1.65
C THR A 59 -17.90 -5.01 -0.61
N THR A 60 -18.40 -5.43 0.56
CA THR A 60 -18.70 -4.52 1.68
C THR A 60 -17.43 -3.83 2.19
N THR A 61 -16.34 -4.57 2.34
CA THR A 61 -15.04 -4.02 2.77
C THR A 61 -14.47 -3.04 1.74
N ASN A 62 -14.55 -3.37 0.45
CA ASN A 62 -14.11 -2.50 -0.63
C ASN A 62 -14.96 -1.22 -0.71
N LYS A 63 -16.27 -1.32 -0.45
CA LYS A 63 -17.16 -0.16 -0.35
C LYS A 63 -16.82 0.72 0.85
N ILE A 64 -16.40 0.14 1.99
CA ILE A 64 -15.90 0.89 3.15
C ILE A 64 -14.63 1.67 2.77
N TYR A 65 -13.68 1.07 2.03
CA TYR A 65 -12.50 1.79 1.54
C TYR A 65 -12.91 2.96 0.64
N GLU A 66 -13.77 2.71 -0.36
CA GLU A 66 -14.28 3.74 -1.27
C GLU A 66 -14.96 4.89 -0.51
N ASP A 67 -15.86 4.58 0.42
CA ASP A 67 -16.59 5.57 1.22
C ASP A 67 -15.69 6.33 2.20
N SER A 68 -14.48 5.81 2.45
CA SER A 68 -13.42 6.44 3.23
C SER A 68 -12.43 7.22 2.35
N GLY A 69 -12.69 7.37 1.05
CA GLY A 69 -11.80 8.05 0.11
C GLY A 69 -10.50 7.30 -0.20
N LEU A 70 -10.44 6.01 0.13
CA LEU A 70 -9.27 5.15 -0.09
C LEU A 70 -9.40 4.41 -1.41
N ASN A 71 -8.31 4.41 -2.17
CA ASN A 71 -8.18 3.65 -3.40
C ASN A 71 -7.49 2.31 -3.14
N VAL A 72 -8.11 1.49 -2.28
CA VAL A 72 -7.63 0.18 -1.83
C VAL A 72 -8.69 -0.87 -2.13
N THR A 73 -8.29 -2.07 -2.51
CA THR A 73 -9.21 -3.18 -2.81
C THR A 73 -8.65 -4.49 -2.30
N LEU A 74 -9.46 -5.24 -1.54
CA LEU A 74 -9.21 -6.64 -1.24
C LEU A 74 -9.68 -7.52 -2.39
N ASN A 75 -8.80 -8.41 -2.82
CA ASN A 75 -9.08 -9.39 -3.86
C ASN A 75 -8.92 -10.79 -3.29
N ALA A 76 -9.97 -11.61 -3.30
CA ALA A 76 -9.84 -13.01 -2.94
C ALA A 76 -9.14 -13.75 -4.08
N VAL A 77 -7.87 -14.12 -3.90
CA VAL A 77 -7.10 -14.83 -4.94
C VAL A 77 -7.31 -16.34 -4.89
N LYS A 78 -7.75 -16.85 -3.74
CA LYS A 78 -8.20 -18.23 -3.56
C LYS A 78 -9.12 -18.32 -2.35
N ILE A 79 -10.17 -19.13 -2.45
CA ILE A 79 -11.09 -19.48 -1.35
C ILE A 79 -10.93 -20.99 -1.14
N GLU A 80 -10.44 -21.41 0.03
CA GLU A 80 -10.08 -22.80 0.31
C GLU A 80 -10.68 -23.28 1.63
N LYS A 81 -11.25 -24.48 1.63
CA LYS A 81 -11.73 -25.10 2.86
C LYS A 81 -10.53 -25.62 3.64
N ILE A 82 -10.51 -25.40 4.95
CA ILE A 82 -9.54 -26.06 5.83
C ILE A 82 -10.28 -26.87 6.90
N GLU A 83 -9.62 -27.92 7.37
CA GLU A 83 -10.10 -28.71 8.50
C GLU A 83 -9.72 -28.01 9.81
N VAL A 84 -10.70 -27.33 10.40
CA VAL A 84 -10.58 -26.61 11.66
C VAL A 84 -11.88 -26.75 12.44
N GLU A 85 -11.76 -27.04 13.74
CA GLU A 85 -12.92 -27.19 14.62
C GLU A 85 -13.59 -25.84 14.88
N ASP A 86 -14.87 -25.70 14.55
CA ASP A 86 -15.62 -24.45 14.76
C ASP A 86 -15.78 -24.08 16.24
N THR A 87 -15.77 -25.06 17.15
CA THR A 87 -15.89 -24.82 18.59
C THR A 87 -14.57 -24.46 19.27
N ALA A 88 -13.43 -24.53 18.57
CA ALA A 88 -12.14 -24.18 19.13
C ALA A 88 -12.04 -22.65 19.37
N SER A 89 -11.36 -22.26 20.44
CA SER A 89 -11.13 -20.85 20.77
C SER A 89 -10.45 -20.12 19.60
N THR A 90 -10.97 -18.95 19.24
CA THR A 90 -10.35 -18.09 18.21
C THR A 90 -8.90 -17.72 18.56
N TYR A 91 -8.59 -17.58 19.85
CA TYR A 91 -7.23 -17.30 20.33
C TYR A 91 -6.24 -18.45 20.09
N ASP A 92 -6.72 -19.68 19.90
CA ASP A 92 -5.89 -20.83 19.55
C ASP A 92 -5.83 -21.02 18.03
N VAL A 93 -6.97 -20.86 17.36
CA VAL A 93 -7.08 -21.10 15.92
C VAL A 93 -6.25 -20.13 15.10
N LEU A 94 -6.35 -18.82 15.34
CA LEU A 94 -5.63 -17.83 14.52
C LEU A 94 -4.09 -18.02 14.58
N PRO A 95 -3.46 -18.21 15.76
CA PRO A 95 -2.03 -18.53 15.81
C PRO A 95 -1.65 -19.86 15.16
N ASN A 96 -2.51 -20.88 15.21
CA ASN A 96 -2.26 -22.17 14.58
C ASN A 96 -2.31 -22.05 13.05
N VAL A 97 -3.36 -21.43 12.50
CA VAL A 97 -3.49 -21.12 11.06
C VAL A 97 -2.29 -20.33 10.55
N ARG A 98 -1.83 -19.33 11.31
CA ARG A 98 -0.65 -18.54 10.95
C ARG A 98 0.65 -19.34 10.91
N LYS A 99 0.80 -20.33 11.79
CA LYS A 99 2.02 -21.14 11.93
C LYS A 99 2.01 -22.41 11.08
N ASP A 100 0.85 -22.78 10.54
CA ASP A 100 0.67 -23.95 9.71
C ASP A 100 1.49 -23.83 8.42
N SER A 101 2.37 -24.80 8.18
CA SER A 101 3.27 -24.79 7.03
C SER A 101 2.57 -25.02 5.70
N GLU A 102 1.47 -25.77 5.68
CA GLU A 102 0.69 -26.01 4.47
C GLU A 102 -0.07 -24.75 4.07
N ILE A 103 -0.63 -24.03 5.05
CA ILE A 103 -1.28 -22.73 4.82
C ILE A 103 -0.27 -21.67 4.37
N GLN A 104 0.94 -21.64 4.97
CA GLN A 104 2.01 -20.75 4.52
C GLN A 104 2.44 -21.07 3.08
N ALA A 105 2.62 -22.35 2.75
CA ALA A 105 2.95 -22.78 1.39
C ALA A 105 1.83 -22.45 0.39
N LEU A 106 0.56 -22.64 0.77
CA LEU A 106 -0.60 -22.27 -0.03
C LEU A 106 -0.62 -20.76 -0.28
N ARG A 107 -0.49 -19.95 0.78
CA ARG A 107 -0.41 -18.49 0.70
C ARG A 107 0.71 -18.04 -0.25
N ASP A 108 1.89 -18.64 -0.15
CA ASP A 108 3.02 -18.35 -1.03
C ASP A 108 2.72 -18.76 -2.49
N SER A 109 2.07 -19.91 -2.70
CA SER A 109 1.77 -20.45 -4.04
C SER A 109 0.76 -19.62 -4.83
N VAL A 110 -0.19 -18.97 -4.15
CA VAL A 110 -1.19 -18.09 -4.77
C VAL A 110 -0.79 -16.61 -4.74
N GLY A 111 0.36 -16.29 -4.12
CA GLY A 111 0.84 -14.93 -4.01
C GLY A 111 -0.01 -14.02 -3.12
N ALA A 112 -0.61 -14.56 -2.05
CA ALA A 112 -1.48 -13.80 -1.17
C ALA A 112 -0.72 -12.92 -0.15
N ASP A 113 -1.01 -11.63 -0.19
CA ASP A 113 -0.54 -10.60 0.74
C ASP A 113 -1.16 -10.74 2.13
N GLU A 114 -2.41 -11.18 2.26
CA GLU A 114 -3.07 -11.44 3.54
C GLU A 114 -3.77 -12.79 3.58
N VAL A 115 -4.12 -13.24 4.79
CA VAL A 115 -4.96 -14.42 5.01
C VAL A 115 -6.13 -14.04 5.90
N VAL A 116 -7.35 -14.34 5.45
CA VAL A 116 -8.56 -14.23 6.25
C VAL A 116 -9.16 -15.61 6.42
N ILE A 117 -9.38 -16.05 7.65
CA ILE A 117 -10.11 -17.27 7.96
C ILE A 117 -11.52 -16.96 8.45
N TYR A 118 -12.52 -17.56 7.80
CA TYR A 118 -13.92 -17.50 8.22
C TYR A 118 -14.33 -18.76 8.97
N ARG A 119 -14.96 -18.60 10.13
CA ARG A 119 -15.48 -19.71 10.95
C ARG A 119 -16.90 -19.43 11.45
N SER A 120 -17.60 -20.47 11.89
CA SER A 120 -18.81 -20.31 12.69
C SER A 120 -18.47 -19.71 14.05
N TYR A 121 -19.50 -19.18 14.71
CA TYR A 121 -19.34 -18.62 16.05
C TYR A 121 -18.94 -19.68 17.08
N ALA A 122 -17.73 -19.55 17.62
CA ALA A 122 -17.15 -20.48 18.60
C ALA A 122 -17.68 -20.29 20.03
N ASN A 123 -18.65 -19.39 20.25
CA ASN A 123 -19.16 -19.01 21.57
C ASN A 123 -18.08 -18.45 22.53
N ASP A 124 -17.07 -17.78 21.98
CA ASP A 124 -15.96 -17.14 22.71
C ASP A 124 -16.12 -15.62 22.86
N GLY A 125 -17.25 -15.06 22.41
CA GLY A 125 -17.56 -13.63 22.50
C GLY A 125 -16.91 -12.77 21.42
N LEU A 126 -16.25 -13.37 20.43
CA LEU A 126 -15.54 -12.66 19.38
C LEU A 126 -16.27 -12.72 18.04
N CYS A 127 -16.42 -11.55 17.41
CA CYS A 127 -16.77 -11.48 15.98
C CYS A 127 -15.53 -11.60 15.08
N GLY A 128 -14.34 -11.38 15.64
CA GLY A 128 -13.09 -11.44 14.91
C GLY A 128 -11.90 -11.28 15.83
N LEU A 129 -10.74 -11.64 15.29
CA LEU A 129 -9.44 -11.43 15.92
C LEU A 129 -8.40 -11.28 14.81
N ALA A 130 -7.54 -10.28 14.91
CA ALA A 130 -6.42 -10.08 14.01
C ALA A 130 -5.19 -9.61 14.76
N TYR A 131 -4.04 -9.70 14.09
CA TYR A 131 -2.82 -9.15 14.66
C TYR A 131 -2.76 -7.66 14.40
N TYR A 132 -2.48 -6.88 15.45
CA TYR A 132 -2.08 -5.49 15.30
C TYR A 132 -0.69 -5.42 14.66
N ASN A 133 -0.66 -5.25 13.34
CA ASN A 133 0.53 -5.46 12.52
C ASN A 133 1.05 -4.14 11.95
N ASN A 134 2.35 -3.89 12.06
CA ASN A 134 3.00 -2.68 11.53
C ASN A 134 3.84 -3.03 10.30
N GLY A 135 3.21 -3.58 9.27
CA GLY A 135 3.88 -3.90 8.01
C GLY A 135 4.75 -5.16 8.03
N HIS A 136 4.50 -6.11 8.94
CA HIS A 136 5.24 -7.36 9.03
C HIS A 136 4.42 -8.55 8.49
N GLN A 137 4.83 -9.08 7.32
CA GLN A 137 4.14 -10.15 6.59
C GLN A 137 3.68 -11.35 7.44
N ALA A 138 4.49 -11.76 8.43
CA ALA A 138 4.22 -12.93 9.28
C ALA A 138 3.00 -12.76 10.20
N TYR A 139 2.42 -11.56 10.27
CA TYR A 139 1.26 -11.21 11.09
C TYR A 139 0.08 -10.69 10.25
N ALA A 140 0.12 -10.75 8.91
CA ALA A 140 -1.02 -10.38 8.08
C ALA A 140 -2.03 -11.55 8.02
N TYR A 141 -2.73 -11.76 9.13
CA TYR A 141 -3.69 -12.84 9.35
C TYR A 141 -4.85 -12.33 10.21
N ALA A 142 -6.07 -12.60 9.76
CA ALA A 142 -7.30 -12.25 10.46
C ALA A 142 -8.24 -13.46 10.55
N HIS A 143 -8.94 -13.58 11.66
CA HIS A 143 -10.08 -14.46 11.84
C HIS A 143 -11.36 -13.63 11.90
N VAL A 144 -12.40 -14.07 11.20
CA VAL A 144 -13.71 -13.44 11.19
C VAL A 144 -14.78 -14.52 11.42
N THR A 145 -15.68 -14.27 12.35
CA THR A 145 -16.88 -15.07 12.52
C THR A 145 -17.88 -14.69 11.42
N ILE A 146 -18.28 -15.64 10.56
CA ILE A 146 -18.89 -15.33 9.26
C ILE A 146 -20.31 -14.75 9.32
N ASP A 147 -21.03 -15.01 10.41
CA ASP A 147 -22.39 -14.54 10.66
C ASP A 147 -22.43 -13.15 11.35
N CYS A 148 -21.28 -12.60 11.74
CA CYS A 148 -21.18 -11.23 12.25
C CYS A 148 -21.42 -10.16 11.16
N GLY A 149 -21.48 -8.91 11.59
CA GLY A 149 -21.77 -7.77 10.71
C GLY A 149 -20.80 -7.64 9.54
N GLY A 150 -21.29 -7.18 8.38
CA GLY A 150 -20.50 -7.13 7.14
C GLY A 150 -19.26 -6.22 7.18
N TYR A 151 -19.15 -5.34 8.17
CA TYR A 151 -17.97 -4.48 8.38
C TYR A 151 -16.79 -5.22 9.05
N VAL A 152 -17.02 -6.40 9.64
CA VAL A 152 -16.03 -7.06 10.52
C VAL A 152 -14.79 -7.47 9.73
N THR A 153 -14.92 -7.95 8.49
CA THR A 153 -13.74 -8.22 7.64
C THR A 153 -12.86 -6.97 7.49
N GLY A 154 -13.45 -5.81 7.23
CA GLY A 154 -12.73 -4.53 7.19
C GLY A 154 -12.14 -4.11 8.54
N HIS A 155 -12.80 -4.45 9.66
CA HIS A 155 -12.26 -4.21 11.01
C HIS A 155 -11.00 -5.03 11.26
N GLU A 156 -11.06 -6.34 11.02
CA GLU A 156 -9.94 -7.25 11.32
C GLU A 156 -8.75 -7.03 10.37
N VAL A 157 -9.01 -6.81 9.08
CA VAL A 157 -7.95 -6.40 8.14
C VAL A 157 -7.41 -5.01 8.47
N GLY A 158 -8.23 -4.13 9.07
CA GLY A 158 -7.77 -2.88 9.65
C GLY A 158 -6.70 -3.06 10.72
N HIS A 159 -6.81 -4.07 11.60
CA HIS A 159 -5.75 -4.39 12.56
C HIS A 159 -4.46 -4.86 11.87
N ASN A 160 -4.56 -5.63 10.77
CA ASN A 160 -3.40 -5.99 9.94
C ASN A 160 -2.71 -4.74 9.32
N MET A 161 -3.46 -3.65 9.18
CA MET A 161 -3.01 -2.31 8.73
C MET A 161 -2.68 -1.36 9.87
N HIS A 162 -2.27 -1.88 11.02
CA HIS A 162 -1.86 -1.09 12.19
C HIS A 162 -2.95 -0.15 12.74
N LEU A 163 -4.23 -0.50 12.57
CA LEU A 163 -5.31 0.27 13.17
C LEU A 163 -5.66 -0.26 14.56
N ALA A 164 -5.72 0.63 15.53
CA ALA A 164 -6.22 0.33 16.87
C ALA A 164 -7.73 0.62 16.96
N HIS A 165 -8.35 0.28 18.09
CA HIS A 165 -9.73 0.69 18.35
C HIS A 165 -9.80 2.20 18.65
N SER A 166 -10.92 2.68 19.20
CA SER A 166 -11.06 4.10 19.51
C SER A 166 -10.22 4.58 20.70
N ALA A 167 -10.13 5.89 20.89
CA ALA A 167 -9.46 6.48 22.07
C ALA A 167 -10.06 6.04 23.42
N LYS A 168 -11.35 5.68 23.48
CA LYS A 168 -11.96 5.14 24.72
C LYS A 168 -11.54 3.70 25.02
N GLN A 169 -11.11 2.97 24.01
CA GLN A 169 -10.77 1.55 24.09
C GLN A 169 -9.25 1.38 24.21
N ASP A 170 -8.51 2.07 23.34
CA ASP A 170 -7.05 2.06 23.25
C ASP A 170 -6.50 3.49 23.38
N PRO A 171 -6.49 4.08 24.58
CA PRO A 171 -6.06 5.46 24.78
C PRO A 171 -4.59 5.70 24.38
N GLU A 172 -3.74 4.68 24.53
CA GLU A 172 -2.31 4.73 24.23
C GLU A 172 -1.96 4.57 22.74
N ALA A 173 -2.94 4.24 21.88
CA ALA A 173 -2.71 4.18 20.44
C ALA A 173 -2.32 5.56 19.88
N GLY A 174 -1.81 5.63 18.65
CA GLY A 174 -1.62 6.88 17.91
C GLY A 174 -2.84 7.25 17.08
N TYR A 175 -2.70 8.14 16.08
CA TYR A 175 -3.81 8.53 15.21
C TYR A 175 -4.44 7.37 14.41
N GLY A 176 -3.70 6.29 14.14
CA GLY A 176 -4.18 5.13 13.38
C GLY A 176 -5.19 4.31 14.18
N ARG A 177 -6.40 4.84 14.38
CA ARG A 177 -7.37 4.29 15.35
C ARG A 177 -8.81 4.67 15.00
N GLY A 178 -9.78 3.94 15.52
CA GLY A 178 -11.21 4.23 15.34
C GLY A 178 -11.69 5.55 15.96
N HIS A 179 -12.88 6.00 15.57
CA HIS A 179 -13.52 7.19 16.10
C HIS A 179 -14.97 6.91 16.47
N GLY A 180 -15.49 7.63 17.45
CA GLY A 180 -16.90 7.58 17.81
C GLY A 180 -17.32 8.82 18.55
N VAL A 181 -18.59 9.17 18.37
CA VAL A 181 -19.26 10.25 19.09
C VAL A 181 -20.38 9.63 19.92
N GLN A 182 -20.41 9.95 21.21
CA GLN A 182 -21.34 9.39 22.17
C GLN A 182 -22.79 9.58 21.70
N ASP A 183 -23.58 8.50 21.74
CA ASP A 183 -24.98 8.43 21.34
C ASP A 183 -25.28 8.78 19.87
N GLN A 184 -24.23 8.88 19.03
CA GLN A 184 -24.38 9.27 17.62
C GLN A 184 -23.85 8.24 16.63
N PHE A 185 -22.57 7.89 16.70
CA PHE A 185 -21.97 6.92 15.76
C PHE A 185 -20.62 6.38 16.22
N THR A 186 -20.17 5.33 15.53
CA THR A 186 -18.81 4.79 15.58
C THR A 186 -18.32 4.46 14.17
N THR A 187 -17.05 4.70 13.88
CA THR A 187 -16.39 4.23 12.65
C THR A 187 -16.00 2.76 12.77
N VAL A 188 -15.55 2.16 11.67
CA VAL A 188 -15.29 0.71 11.54
C VAL A 188 -14.46 0.14 12.70
N MET A 189 -13.40 0.83 13.11
CA MET A 189 -12.50 0.35 14.16
C MET A 189 -12.98 0.59 15.61
N ALA A 190 -14.02 1.40 15.83
CA ALA A 190 -14.52 1.69 17.18
C ALA A 190 -15.63 0.71 17.59
N TYR A 191 -15.75 0.37 18.88
CA TYR A 191 -16.86 -0.47 19.36
C TYR A 191 -18.11 0.37 19.60
N SER A 192 -19.24 -0.06 19.04
CA SER A 192 -20.53 0.62 19.20
C SER A 192 -20.94 0.75 20.66
N GLN A 193 -20.62 -0.27 21.48
CA GLN A 193 -20.92 -0.32 22.91
C GLN A 193 -20.15 0.75 23.70
N ALA A 194 -18.94 1.13 23.27
CA ALA A 194 -18.12 2.15 23.96
C ALA A 194 -18.66 3.58 23.81
N TYR A 195 -19.51 3.80 22.80
CA TYR A 195 -20.10 5.10 22.48
C TYR A 195 -21.63 5.09 22.46
N ASN A 196 -22.28 3.94 22.68
CA ASN A 196 -23.72 3.79 22.46
C ASN A 196 -24.18 4.34 21.09
N GLY A 197 -23.38 4.10 20.05
CA GLY A 197 -23.55 4.69 18.72
C GLY A 197 -23.63 3.64 17.61
N PRO A 198 -24.54 3.79 16.63
CA PRO A 198 -24.57 2.92 15.44
C PRO A 198 -23.25 2.92 14.68
N LYS A 199 -23.03 1.87 13.89
CA LYS A 199 -21.83 1.75 13.05
C LYS A 199 -22.01 2.54 11.75
N ILE A 200 -21.04 3.37 11.42
CA ILE A 200 -20.85 3.95 10.08
C ILE A 200 -19.76 3.15 9.37
N TYR A 201 -20.04 2.77 8.13
CA TYR A 201 -19.17 1.93 7.28
C TYR A 201 -18.09 2.80 6.62
N LYS A 202 -17.32 3.50 7.44
CA LYS A 202 -16.16 4.31 7.06
C LYS A 202 -15.05 4.12 8.10
N PHE A 203 -13.80 4.21 7.67
CA PHE A 203 -12.66 4.42 8.57
C PHE A 203 -12.63 5.87 9.04
N SER A 204 -11.94 6.14 10.15
CA SER A 204 -11.82 7.51 10.67
C SER A 204 -10.93 8.38 9.80
N ASP A 205 -11.39 9.60 9.54
CA ASP A 205 -10.68 10.67 8.86
C ASP A 205 -11.31 12.01 9.30
N PRO A 206 -10.55 12.98 9.83
CA PRO A 206 -11.08 14.29 10.23
C PRO A 206 -11.71 15.10 9.09
N ALA A 207 -11.41 14.78 7.83
CA ALA A 207 -11.93 15.47 6.66
C ALA A 207 -13.25 14.86 6.11
N LEU A 208 -13.64 13.67 6.58
CA LEU A 208 -14.89 13.01 6.15
C LEU A 208 -16.07 13.38 7.04
N ASP A 209 -17.28 13.35 6.46
CA ASP A 209 -18.54 13.52 7.20
C ASP A 209 -19.11 12.18 7.67
N CYS A 210 -19.42 12.14 8.97
CA CYS A 210 -20.09 11.06 9.68
C CYS A 210 -21.30 11.63 10.41
N ASN A 211 -22.42 11.75 9.69
CA ASN A 211 -23.70 12.20 10.24
C ASN A 211 -23.68 13.67 10.72
N GLY A 212 -23.06 14.56 9.93
CA GLY A 212 -22.97 15.99 10.24
C GLY A 212 -21.81 16.38 11.16
N GLU A 213 -21.01 15.41 11.59
CA GLU A 213 -19.80 15.59 12.40
C GLU A 213 -18.58 14.96 11.69
N PRO A 214 -17.35 15.41 11.96
CA PRO A 214 -16.16 14.79 11.41
C PRO A 214 -16.04 13.30 11.77
N CYS A 215 -15.62 12.45 10.83
CA CYS A 215 -15.37 11.02 11.07
C CYS A 215 -14.10 10.75 11.90
N GLY A 216 -13.42 11.76 12.42
CA GLY A 216 -12.12 11.62 13.08
C GLY A 216 -11.64 12.90 13.74
N ILE A 217 -10.46 12.83 14.36
CA ILE A 217 -9.79 13.95 15.02
C ILE A 217 -8.36 14.04 14.48
N GLU A 218 -7.93 15.25 14.11
CA GLU A 218 -6.64 15.48 13.46
C GLU A 218 -5.46 14.93 14.26
N ALA A 219 -4.54 14.25 13.57
CA ALA A 219 -3.33 13.71 14.18
C ALA A 219 -2.50 14.80 14.88
N GLY A 220 -2.11 14.54 16.13
CA GLY A 220 -1.43 15.45 17.04
C GLY A 220 -2.35 16.16 18.04
N LEU A 221 -3.65 15.90 18.01
CA LEU A 221 -4.63 16.39 19.00
C LEU A 221 -5.00 15.28 20.00
N ASP A 222 -5.59 15.68 21.12
CA ASP A 222 -6.13 14.74 22.10
C ASP A 222 -7.24 13.88 21.45
N ASN A 223 -7.18 12.56 21.69
CA ASN A 223 -8.05 11.56 21.08
C ASN A 223 -7.98 11.50 19.54
N GLU A 224 -6.82 11.84 18.96
CA GLU A 224 -6.56 11.71 17.52
C GLU A 224 -7.07 10.39 16.92
N ALA A 225 -7.73 10.48 15.78
CA ALA A 225 -8.32 9.35 15.06
C ALA A 225 -8.38 9.66 13.56
N ASP A 226 -7.45 9.09 12.82
CA ASP A 226 -7.20 9.26 11.40
C ASP A 226 -6.68 7.93 10.82
N ALA A 227 -7.54 6.91 10.83
CA ALA A 227 -7.23 5.58 10.30
C ALA A 227 -6.94 5.61 8.80
N VAL A 228 -7.61 6.48 8.02
CA VAL A 228 -7.35 6.64 6.58
C VAL A 228 -5.88 6.98 6.32
N LYS A 229 -5.29 7.89 7.11
CA LYS A 229 -3.87 8.22 7.00
C LYS A 229 -2.95 7.05 7.28
N GLU A 230 -3.27 6.18 8.24
CA GLU A 230 -2.47 4.99 8.54
C GLU A 230 -2.64 3.91 7.44
N ILE A 231 -3.84 3.71 6.92
CA ILE A 231 -4.09 2.79 5.80
C ILE A 231 -3.27 3.21 4.57
N LEU A 232 -3.18 4.50 4.26
CA LEU A 232 -2.35 5.01 3.15
C LEU A 232 -0.85 4.72 3.32
N VAL A 233 -0.39 4.44 4.55
CA VAL A 233 0.97 4.00 4.85
C VAL A 233 1.10 2.48 4.74
N GLN A 234 0.16 1.75 5.35
CA GLN A 234 0.27 0.29 5.54
C GLN A 234 -0.21 -0.51 4.33
N ALA A 235 -1.31 -0.13 3.68
CA ALA A 235 -1.87 -0.89 2.56
C ALA A 235 -0.85 -1.12 1.42
N PRO A 236 -0.04 -0.12 0.98
CA PRO A 236 1.00 -0.37 -0.01
C PRO A 236 2.13 -1.28 0.49
N ILE A 237 2.40 -1.34 1.79
CA ILE A 237 3.40 -2.25 2.35
C ILE A 237 2.87 -3.69 2.29
N ILE A 238 1.62 -3.87 2.71
CA ILE A 238 0.93 -5.16 2.73
C ILE A 238 0.77 -5.72 1.31
N ALA A 239 0.30 -4.90 0.36
CA ALA A 239 0.14 -5.23 -1.07
C ALA A 239 1.45 -5.62 -1.79
N ASN A 240 2.57 -5.65 -1.07
CA ASN A 240 3.88 -6.09 -1.57
C ASN A 240 4.49 -7.20 -0.69
N PHE A 241 3.70 -7.86 0.16
CA PHE A 241 4.17 -9.01 0.92
C PHE A 241 4.43 -10.20 0.00
N ARG A 242 3.65 -10.38 -1.06
CA ARG A 242 3.87 -11.43 -2.06
C ARG A 242 3.79 -10.89 -3.49
N GLU A 243 4.37 -11.66 -4.41
CA GLU A 243 4.19 -11.40 -5.84
C GLU A 243 2.94 -12.15 -6.31
N ARG A 244 1.95 -11.45 -6.90
CA ARG A 244 0.75 -12.08 -7.47
C ARG A 244 1.12 -13.22 -8.42
N VAL A 245 0.57 -14.41 -8.15
CA VAL A 245 0.64 -15.57 -9.04
C VAL A 245 -0.69 -15.66 -9.80
N ILE A 246 -0.67 -15.37 -11.10
CA ILE A 246 -1.84 -15.63 -11.96
C ILE A 246 -1.81 -17.11 -12.31
N ILE A 247 -2.62 -17.92 -11.64
CA ILE A 247 -2.90 -19.30 -12.04
C ILE A 247 -4.01 -19.25 -13.07
N ASP A 248 -3.67 -19.56 -14.33
CA ASP A 248 -4.63 -19.77 -15.40
C ASP A 248 -5.26 -21.15 -15.17
N ASP A 249 -6.40 -21.16 -14.50
CA ASP A 249 -7.10 -22.38 -14.13
C ASP A 249 -7.86 -22.89 -15.36
N LYS A 250 -7.27 -23.89 -16.07
CA LYS A 250 -7.96 -24.89 -16.90
C LYS A 250 -7.01 -25.96 -17.45
N ASN A 251 -7.33 -27.22 -17.08
CA ASN A 251 -7.05 -28.49 -17.77
C ASN A 251 -5.60 -29.01 -17.72
N ASP A 252 -5.30 -30.27 -17.42
CA ASP A 252 -6.08 -31.46 -17.10
C ASP A 252 -5.17 -32.41 -16.30
N THR A 253 -5.80 -33.17 -15.42
CA THR A 253 -5.29 -34.40 -14.81
C THR A 253 -4.82 -35.39 -15.88
N GLU A 254 -3.71 -36.09 -15.64
CA GLU A 254 -3.64 -37.54 -15.90
C GLU A 254 -2.44 -38.17 -15.17
N ASP A 255 -2.79 -38.97 -14.18
CA ASP A 255 -2.04 -40.09 -13.63
C ASP A 255 -1.87 -41.16 -14.72
N ASP A 256 -0.67 -41.70 -14.89
CA ASP A 256 -0.55 -43.10 -15.29
C ASP A 256 0.75 -43.70 -14.77
N SER A 257 0.56 -44.56 -13.79
CA SER A 257 1.50 -45.55 -13.31
C SER A 257 1.36 -46.82 -14.14
N ASN A 258 2.28 -47.09 -15.08
CA ASN A 258 2.53 -48.48 -15.46
C ASN A 258 3.87 -48.74 -16.17
N LYS A 259 4.58 -49.75 -15.65
CA LYS A 259 5.62 -50.51 -16.34
C LYS A 259 4.93 -51.70 -17.03
N PRO A 260 5.38 -52.10 -18.24
CA PRO A 260 5.87 -53.48 -18.33
C PRO A 260 7.14 -53.63 -19.17
N ASP A 261 7.90 -54.67 -18.83
CA ASP A 261 8.99 -55.25 -19.63
C ASP A 261 8.45 -55.89 -20.92
N ASN A 262 9.17 -55.81 -22.06
CA ASN A 262 9.71 -57.00 -22.73
C ASN A 262 10.65 -56.67 -23.91
N ASN A 263 11.47 -57.66 -24.24
CA ASN A 263 12.62 -57.68 -25.13
C ASN A 263 12.27 -58.06 -26.60
N SER A 264 13.12 -57.63 -27.54
CA SER A 264 13.53 -58.31 -28.80
C SER A 264 13.09 -57.78 -30.19
N THR A 265 14.15 -57.43 -30.94
CA THR A 265 14.52 -57.70 -32.37
C THR A 265 13.97 -56.86 -33.55
N ASP A 266 14.96 -56.23 -34.23
CA ASP A 266 15.19 -55.97 -35.67
C ASP A 266 14.03 -55.41 -36.51
N ASP A 267 14.15 -54.37 -37.36
CA ASP A 267 15.25 -54.06 -38.30
C ASP A 267 15.02 -52.65 -38.91
N ASN A 268 16.09 -51.98 -39.33
CA ASN A 268 16.12 -50.81 -40.25
C ASN A 268 15.37 -49.50 -39.93
N ASN A 269 16.04 -48.53 -39.28
CA ASN A 269 15.96 -47.12 -39.73
C ASN A 269 17.17 -46.28 -39.31
N ASN A 270 18.22 -46.25 -40.14
CA ASN A 270 19.45 -45.49 -39.85
C ASN A 270 19.33 -43.98 -40.13
N ASN A 271 18.10 -43.45 -40.16
CA ASN A 271 17.80 -42.02 -40.32
C ASN A 271 16.96 -41.45 -39.16
N ASP A 272 16.11 -42.26 -38.49
CA ASP A 272 15.24 -41.81 -37.38
C ASP A 272 15.99 -41.59 -36.05
N THR A 273 17.07 -42.32 -35.80
CA THR A 273 17.87 -42.19 -34.57
C THR A 273 18.70 -40.90 -34.54
N SER A 274 19.09 -40.38 -35.72
CA SER A 274 19.78 -39.09 -35.89
C SER A 274 18.86 -37.90 -35.61
N ASP A 275 17.62 -37.98 -36.08
CA ASP A 275 16.63 -36.91 -35.89
C ASP A 275 16.16 -36.80 -34.44
N LEU A 276 16.02 -37.93 -33.75
CA LEU A 276 15.74 -37.96 -32.31
C LEU A 276 16.88 -37.35 -31.47
N ASP A 277 18.13 -37.71 -31.76
CA ASP A 277 19.30 -37.16 -31.06
C ASP A 277 19.46 -35.66 -31.33
N THR A 278 19.19 -35.22 -32.56
CA THR A 278 19.19 -33.80 -32.94
C THR A 278 18.09 -33.03 -32.22
N ALA A 279 16.86 -33.55 -32.15
CA ALA A 279 15.75 -32.94 -31.44
C ALA A 279 15.99 -32.87 -29.93
N LYS A 280 16.59 -33.92 -29.34
CA LYS A 280 17.00 -33.95 -27.94
C LYS A 280 18.03 -32.87 -27.63
N LYS A 281 19.10 -32.77 -28.43
CA LYS A 281 20.14 -31.74 -28.27
C LYS A 281 19.57 -30.33 -28.38
N ALA A 282 18.67 -30.09 -29.33
CA ALA A 282 18.01 -28.79 -29.49
C ALA A 282 17.13 -28.45 -28.28
N TYR A 283 16.36 -29.41 -27.77
CA TYR A 283 15.55 -29.25 -26.56
C TYR A 283 16.42 -28.97 -25.33
N GLU A 284 17.49 -29.75 -25.11
CA GLU A 284 18.43 -29.57 -24.00
C GLU A 284 19.17 -28.22 -24.07
N ALA A 285 19.61 -27.80 -25.25
CA ALA A 285 20.21 -26.48 -25.46
C ALA A 285 19.22 -25.35 -25.12
N GLN A 286 17.95 -25.48 -25.52
CA GLN A 286 16.92 -24.49 -25.22
C GLN A 286 16.59 -24.42 -23.71
N ILE A 287 16.71 -25.52 -22.96
CA ILE A 287 16.58 -25.51 -21.49
C ILE A 287 17.60 -24.54 -20.87
N VAL A 288 18.85 -24.58 -21.35
CA VAL A 288 19.92 -23.70 -20.87
C VAL A 288 19.55 -22.22 -21.12
N VAL A 289 19.12 -21.90 -22.34
CA VAL A 289 18.68 -20.54 -22.71
C VAL A 289 17.53 -20.03 -21.81
N VAL A 290 16.53 -20.87 -21.54
CA VAL A 290 15.42 -20.50 -20.65
C VAL A 290 15.89 -20.31 -19.20
N ASN A 291 16.84 -21.12 -18.73
CA ASN A 291 17.40 -20.98 -17.38
C ASN A 291 18.25 -19.70 -17.24
N ASP A 292 19.01 -19.33 -18.27
CA ASP A 292 19.76 -18.08 -18.30
C ASP A 292 18.81 -16.88 -18.27
N ALA A 293 17.77 -16.87 -19.12
CA ALA A 293 16.74 -15.84 -19.12
C ALA A 293 15.97 -15.78 -17.78
N LYS A 294 15.72 -16.92 -17.14
CA LYS A 294 15.12 -16.96 -15.79
C LYS A 294 16.03 -16.31 -14.75
N THR A 295 17.33 -16.55 -14.83
CA THR A 295 18.33 -15.96 -13.92
C THR A 295 18.40 -14.44 -14.10
N GLU A 296 18.37 -13.96 -15.34
CA GLU A 296 18.34 -12.52 -15.63
C GLU A 296 17.03 -11.85 -15.17
N LEU A 297 15.89 -12.52 -15.33
CA LEU A 297 14.61 -12.06 -14.80
C LEU A 297 14.64 -11.94 -13.26
N GLN A 298 15.30 -12.88 -12.57
CA GLN A 298 15.53 -12.82 -11.12
C GLN A 298 16.45 -11.66 -10.72
N ALA A 299 17.49 -11.39 -11.52
CA ALA A 299 18.37 -10.25 -11.31
C ALA A 299 17.62 -8.92 -11.46
N LEU A 300 16.72 -8.80 -12.45
CA LEU A 300 15.85 -7.63 -12.64
C LEU A 300 14.87 -7.44 -11.48
N ASN A 301 14.31 -8.51 -10.93
CA ASN A 301 13.49 -8.44 -9.71
C ASN A 301 14.30 -7.95 -8.50
N THR A 302 15.55 -8.41 -8.38
CA THR A 302 16.47 -7.93 -7.33
C THR A 302 16.80 -6.45 -7.54
N ASN A 303 17.02 -6.01 -8.78
CA ASN A 303 17.26 -4.62 -9.11
C ASN A 303 16.07 -3.71 -8.72
N ILE A 304 14.82 -4.13 -8.95
CA ILE A 304 13.63 -3.39 -8.51
C ILE A 304 13.65 -3.17 -6.99
N LYS A 305 14.01 -4.21 -6.21
CA LYS A 305 14.13 -4.11 -4.74
C LYS A 305 15.20 -3.09 -4.35
N THR A 306 16.36 -3.13 -5.00
CA THR A 306 17.46 -2.18 -4.78
C THR A 306 17.06 -0.74 -5.12
N VAL A 307 16.47 -0.52 -6.30
CA VAL A 307 15.99 0.79 -6.74
C VAL A 307 14.96 1.34 -5.75
N ARG A 308 14.01 0.51 -5.30
CA ARG A 308 13.01 0.91 -4.31
C ARG A 308 13.64 1.34 -2.99
N THR A 309 14.56 0.53 -2.45
CA THR A 309 15.27 0.85 -1.21
C THR A 309 16.02 2.18 -1.33
N ASN A 310 16.76 2.37 -2.42
CA ASN A 310 17.52 3.59 -2.66
C ASN A 310 16.62 4.81 -2.84
N ALA A 311 15.55 4.70 -3.65
CA ALA A 311 14.61 5.77 -3.88
C ALA A 311 13.88 6.19 -2.59
N ASN A 312 13.49 5.22 -1.74
CA ASN A 312 12.90 5.50 -0.43
C ASN A 312 13.90 6.21 0.50
N ALA A 313 15.17 5.77 0.54
CA ALA A 313 16.21 6.42 1.33
C ALA A 313 16.44 7.88 0.88
N ILE A 314 16.55 8.10 -0.43
CA ILE A 314 16.70 9.44 -1.02
C ILE A 314 15.51 10.34 -0.66
N TYR A 315 14.29 9.84 -0.82
CA TYR A 315 13.07 10.58 -0.46
C TYR A 315 13.08 10.97 1.03
N LYS A 316 13.42 10.03 1.92
CA LYS A 316 13.48 10.28 3.36
C LYS A 316 14.49 11.38 3.68
N THR A 317 15.74 11.24 3.23
CA THR A 317 16.81 12.20 3.50
C THR A 317 16.44 13.60 2.99
N LYS A 318 16.03 13.72 1.72
CA LYS A 318 15.67 15.02 1.15
C LYS A 318 14.42 15.64 1.80
N SER A 319 13.45 14.82 2.22
CA SER A 319 12.25 15.29 2.94
C SER A 319 12.58 15.82 4.34
N GLU A 320 13.56 15.24 5.01
CA GLU A 320 14.11 15.71 6.30
C GLU A 320 14.90 17.01 6.13
N GLU A 321 15.71 17.14 5.07
CA GLU A 321 16.40 18.38 4.71
C GLU A 321 15.41 19.53 4.49
N LEU A 322 14.36 19.31 3.67
CA LEU A 322 13.31 20.30 3.43
C LEU A 322 12.60 20.74 4.71
N LEU A 323 12.32 19.80 5.62
CA LEU A 323 11.71 20.11 6.91
C LEU A 323 12.64 20.94 7.80
N THR A 324 13.93 20.63 7.78
CA THR A 324 14.96 21.36 8.52
C THR A 324 15.07 22.79 8.01
N THR A 325 15.10 22.99 6.69
CA THR A 325 15.06 24.31 6.07
C THR A 325 13.81 25.09 6.45
N PHE A 326 12.62 24.49 6.35
CA PHE A 326 11.37 25.15 6.74
C PHE A 326 11.37 25.59 8.21
N ARG A 327 11.89 24.75 9.13
CA ARG A 327 12.01 25.08 10.55
C ARG A 327 12.93 26.29 10.76
N ALA A 328 14.06 26.35 10.07
CA ALA A 328 14.99 27.47 10.13
C ALA A 328 14.35 28.76 9.59
N GLU A 329 13.66 28.69 8.45
CA GLU A 329 12.96 29.85 7.87
C GLU A 329 11.82 30.35 8.75
N LYS A 330 11.04 29.44 9.35
CA LYS A 330 9.99 29.79 10.32
C LYS A 330 10.57 30.45 11.56
N ALA A 331 11.72 29.99 12.05
CA ALA A 331 12.42 30.58 13.18
C ALA A 331 12.89 32.01 12.84
N ALA A 332 13.54 32.20 11.68
CA ALA A 332 13.95 33.52 11.20
C ALA A 332 12.75 34.48 11.05
N ALA A 333 11.63 34.04 10.48
CA ALA A 333 10.42 34.84 10.38
C ALA A 333 9.85 35.22 11.76
N LYS A 334 9.98 34.34 12.76
CA LYS A 334 9.56 34.61 14.14
C LYS A 334 10.47 35.63 14.82
N GLU A 335 11.78 35.60 14.55
CA GLU A 335 12.72 36.61 15.04
C GLU A 335 12.38 38.00 14.49
N VAL A 336 12.09 38.11 13.19
CA VAL A 336 11.64 39.36 12.56
C VAL A 336 10.36 39.88 13.22
N LEU A 337 9.34 39.03 13.41
CA LEU A 337 8.12 39.41 14.12
C LEU A 337 8.42 39.91 15.55
N THR A 338 9.30 39.20 16.26
CA THR A 338 9.66 39.54 17.64
C THR A 338 10.32 40.92 17.73
N ALA A 339 11.25 41.22 16.80
CA ALA A 339 11.89 42.53 16.72
C ALA A 339 10.89 43.65 16.41
N GLU A 340 9.96 43.43 15.48
CA GLU A 340 8.91 44.41 15.14
C GLU A 340 7.95 44.66 16.32
N LEU A 341 7.54 43.60 17.04
CA LEU A 341 6.72 43.73 18.23
C LEU A 341 7.43 44.45 19.38
N ALA A 342 8.76 44.28 19.50
CA ALA A 342 9.56 45.02 20.47
C ALA A 342 9.57 46.52 20.18
N LYS A 343 9.72 46.93 18.91
CA LYS A 343 9.62 48.34 18.49
C LYS A 343 8.25 48.93 18.82
N LEU A 344 7.16 48.22 18.48
CA LEU A 344 5.79 48.66 18.80
C LEU A 344 5.57 48.79 20.31
N ARG A 345 6.15 47.90 21.12
CA ARG A 345 6.11 47.99 22.58
C ARG A 345 6.86 49.22 23.10
N ALA A 346 8.04 49.53 22.53
CA ALA A 346 8.77 50.73 22.88
C ALA A 346 7.97 52.01 22.56
N ASN A 347 7.36 52.08 21.37
CA ASN A 347 6.50 53.21 20.98
C ASN A 347 5.33 53.41 21.94
N TYR A 348 4.68 52.33 22.38
CA TYR A 348 3.62 52.39 23.40
C TYR A 348 4.12 52.96 24.73
N LEU A 349 5.30 52.53 25.20
CA LEU A 349 5.88 53.01 26.45
C LEU A 349 6.24 54.50 26.38
N THR A 350 6.75 54.97 25.23
CA THR A 350 7.00 56.40 24.97
C THR A 350 5.69 57.19 25.05
N ALA A 351 4.67 56.80 24.29
CA ALA A 351 3.37 57.48 24.30
C ALA A 351 2.71 57.49 25.70
N ARG A 352 2.89 56.42 26.49
CA ARG A 352 2.41 56.35 27.87
C ARG A 352 3.12 57.37 28.77
N THR A 353 4.42 57.56 28.55
CA THR A 353 5.23 58.53 29.30
C THR A 353 4.83 59.96 28.93
N GLU A 354 4.67 60.25 27.64
CA GLU A 354 4.21 61.56 27.15
C GLU A 354 2.83 61.92 27.67
N LYS A 355 1.88 60.96 27.70
CA LYS A 355 0.56 61.17 28.31
C LYS A 355 0.67 61.55 29.79
N ARG A 356 1.53 60.85 30.54
CA ARG A 356 1.74 61.12 31.97
C ARG A 356 2.39 62.49 32.21
N ALA A 357 3.25 62.94 31.30
CA ALA A 357 3.88 64.25 31.35
C ALA A 357 2.94 65.40 30.90
N GLY A 358 1.75 65.09 30.37
CA GLY A 358 0.81 66.08 29.84
C GLY A 358 1.17 66.61 28.44
N THR A 359 2.19 66.03 27.79
CA THR A 359 2.66 66.44 26.46
C THR A 359 1.66 66.09 25.35
N ILE A 360 0.84 65.05 25.56
CA ILE A 360 -0.23 64.64 24.64
C ILE A 360 -1.56 64.48 25.38
N THR A 361 -2.66 64.74 24.68
CA THR A 361 -4.04 64.61 25.19
C THR A 361 -4.47 63.14 25.32
N ALA A 362 -5.58 62.90 26.03
CA ALA A 362 -6.18 61.58 26.15
C ALA A 362 -6.66 61.02 24.80
N GLU A 363 -7.29 61.85 23.95
CA GLU A 363 -7.65 61.49 22.57
C GLU A 363 -6.43 61.10 21.73
N GLN A 364 -5.36 61.89 21.74
CA GLN A 364 -4.14 61.59 20.99
C GLN A 364 -3.51 60.28 21.44
N PHE A 365 -3.43 60.03 22.75
CA PHE A 365 -2.95 58.76 23.28
C PHE A 365 -3.83 57.58 22.83
N LYS A 366 -5.15 57.73 22.88
CA LYS A 366 -6.10 56.70 22.43
C LYS A 366 -5.90 56.36 20.95
N ALA A 367 -5.70 57.37 20.10
CA ALA A 367 -5.43 57.19 18.67
C ALA A 367 -4.11 56.44 18.42
N ILE A 368 -3.03 56.81 19.13
CA ILE A 368 -1.73 56.12 19.04
C ILE A 368 -1.86 54.64 19.46
N VAL A 369 -2.56 54.36 20.56
CA VAL A 369 -2.78 52.97 21.02
C VAL A 369 -3.59 52.16 20.01
N ALA A 370 -4.60 52.76 19.38
CA ALA A 370 -5.37 52.11 18.33
C ALA A 370 -4.48 51.76 17.13
N GLN A 371 -3.62 52.69 16.68
CA GLN A 371 -2.69 52.44 15.59
C GLN A 371 -1.68 51.33 15.92
N ILE A 372 -1.06 51.37 17.10
CA ILE A 372 -0.13 50.31 17.54
C ILE A 372 -0.81 48.95 17.59
N THR A 373 -2.08 48.91 17.99
CA THR A 373 -2.87 47.67 18.02
C THR A 373 -3.13 47.14 16.60
N ALA A 374 -3.49 48.02 15.67
CA ALA A 374 -3.67 47.68 14.26
C ALA A 374 -2.36 47.15 13.64
N ASP A 375 -1.25 47.85 13.86
CA ASP A 375 0.07 47.46 13.37
C ASP A 375 0.50 46.10 13.93
N LYS A 376 0.31 45.88 15.23
CA LYS A 376 0.58 44.59 15.88
C LYS A 376 -0.18 43.44 15.21
N ASN A 377 -1.46 43.66 14.90
CA ASN A 377 -2.28 42.66 14.21
C ASN A 377 -1.79 42.43 12.78
N SER A 378 -1.49 43.50 12.04
CA SER A 378 -0.93 43.43 10.69
C SER A 378 0.39 42.64 10.66
N LYS A 379 1.32 42.89 11.58
CA LYS A 379 2.60 42.15 11.67
C LYS A 379 2.39 40.67 11.98
N LYS A 380 1.43 40.33 12.84
CA LYS A 380 1.06 38.93 13.12
C LYS A 380 0.46 38.23 11.90
N THR A 381 -0.38 38.92 11.13
CA THR A 381 -0.95 38.41 9.89
C THR A 381 0.14 38.15 8.86
N ALA A 382 1.04 39.11 8.62
CA ALA A 382 2.16 38.97 7.70
C ALA A 382 3.08 37.78 8.07
N TYR A 383 3.34 37.56 9.36
CA TYR A 383 4.07 36.38 9.84
C TYR A 383 3.35 35.08 9.48
N LYS A 384 2.03 34.99 9.72
CA LYS A 384 1.24 33.80 9.39
C LYS A 384 1.26 33.50 7.89
N GLU A 385 1.08 34.53 7.06
CA GLU A 385 1.12 34.41 5.59
C GLU A 385 2.49 33.95 5.10
N THR A 386 3.57 34.50 5.66
CA THR A 386 4.95 34.09 5.35
C THR A 386 5.16 32.62 5.68
N VAL A 387 4.77 32.18 6.89
CA VAL A 387 4.91 30.78 7.31
C VAL A 387 4.05 29.84 6.46
N ALA A 388 2.82 30.25 6.11
CA ALA A 388 1.94 29.47 5.25
C ALA A 388 2.56 29.29 3.85
N THR A 389 3.10 30.36 3.26
CA THR A 389 3.77 30.34 1.95
C THR A 389 4.98 29.40 1.96
N LYS A 390 5.83 29.48 2.99
CA LYS A 390 7.00 28.59 3.13
C LYS A 390 6.60 27.13 3.35
N LYS A 391 5.52 26.87 4.10
CA LYS A 391 4.98 25.52 4.27
C LYS A 391 4.46 24.96 2.95
N ALA A 392 3.76 25.79 2.15
CA ALA A 392 3.27 25.40 0.84
C ALA A 392 4.42 25.05 -0.13
N ASP A 393 5.48 25.86 -0.19
CA ASP A 393 6.67 25.59 -1.00
C ASP A 393 7.37 24.27 -0.59
N MET A 394 7.57 24.06 0.72
CA MET A 394 8.12 22.80 1.25
C MET A 394 7.26 21.60 0.83
N ASN A 395 5.93 21.70 0.94
CA ASN A 395 5.03 20.63 0.55
C ASN A 395 5.08 20.35 -0.95
N ALA A 396 5.09 21.39 -1.79
CA ALA A 396 5.21 21.24 -3.25
C ALA A 396 6.52 20.51 -3.63
N LYS A 397 7.64 20.86 -2.99
CA LYS A 397 8.92 20.16 -3.20
C LYS A 397 8.88 18.70 -2.73
N LYS A 398 8.21 18.40 -1.62
CA LYS A 398 8.01 17.00 -1.17
C LYS A 398 7.17 16.18 -2.14
N THR A 399 6.17 16.79 -2.76
CA THR A 399 5.38 16.14 -3.82
C THR A 399 6.26 15.77 -5.01
N LEU A 400 7.08 16.70 -5.52
CA LEU A 400 8.03 16.41 -6.61
C LEU A 400 9.01 15.29 -6.26
N LEU A 401 9.54 15.27 -5.03
CA LEU A 401 10.41 14.18 -4.57
C LEU A 401 9.70 12.81 -4.54
N LYS A 402 8.41 12.79 -4.19
CA LYS A 402 7.60 11.58 -4.20
C LYS A 402 7.37 11.09 -5.63
N GLU A 403 7.16 12.02 -6.57
CA GLU A 403 7.04 11.71 -8.00
C GLU A 403 8.34 11.14 -8.56
N GLU A 404 9.49 11.77 -8.31
CA GLU A 404 10.82 11.27 -8.71
C GLU A 404 11.09 9.84 -8.20
N LYS A 405 10.78 9.61 -6.92
CA LYS A 405 10.87 8.29 -6.28
C LYS A 405 10.03 7.24 -7.02
N ASN A 406 8.76 7.58 -7.29
CA ASN A 406 7.84 6.66 -7.93
C ASN A 406 8.22 6.39 -9.40
N ALA A 407 8.67 7.42 -10.13
CA ALA A 407 9.14 7.30 -11.50
C ALA A 407 10.32 6.32 -11.61
N SER A 408 11.29 6.43 -10.70
CA SER A 408 12.46 5.53 -10.68
C SER A 408 12.07 4.06 -10.48
N ILE A 409 11.08 3.79 -9.62
CA ILE A 409 10.56 2.43 -9.38
C ILE A 409 9.76 1.93 -10.58
N ALA A 410 8.96 2.80 -11.20
CA ALA A 410 8.16 2.48 -12.37
C ALA A 410 9.04 2.09 -13.56
N GLU A 411 10.13 2.83 -13.81
CA GLU A 411 11.10 2.53 -14.85
C GLU A 411 11.71 1.14 -14.66
N ALA A 412 12.17 0.81 -13.44
CA ALA A 412 12.72 -0.51 -13.14
C ALA A 412 11.69 -1.65 -13.35
N LYS A 413 10.42 -1.42 -12.99
CA LYS A 413 9.32 -2.36 -13.25
C LYS A 413 9.02 -2.52 -14.74
N ALA A 414 9.04 -1.44 -15.50
CA ALA A 414 8.83 -1.46 -16.95
C ALA A 414 9.90 -2.30 -17.64
N THR A 415 11.18 -2.07 -17.31
CA THR A 415 12.31 -2.86 -17.83
C THR A 415 12.15 -4.36 -17.54
N ARG A 416 11.78 -4.73 -16.30
CA ARG A 416 11.53 -6.14 -15.95
C ARG A 416 10.35 -6.73 -16.72
N THR A 417 9.29 -5.94 -16.92
CA THR A 417 8.08 -6.37 -17.62
C THR A 417 8.39 -6.64 -19.09
N ALA A 418 9.06 -5.69 -19.77
CA ALA A 418 9.51 -5.85 -21.14
C ALA A 418 10.40 -7.10 -21.28
N PHE A 419 11.38 -7.29 -20.39
CA PHE A 419 12.23 -8.49 -20.42
C PHE A 419 11.43 -9.79 -20.24
N LYS A 420 10.46 -9.82 -19.31
CA LYS A 420 9.61 -10.99 -19.11
C LYS A 420 8.83 -11.33 -20.38
N THR A 421 8.20 -10.34 -21.01
CA THR A 421 7.30 -10.55 -22.15
C THR A 421 8.03 -10.79 -23.45
N GLU A 422 9.08 -10.03 -23.72
CA GLU A 422 9.78 -10.02 -25.02
C GLU A 422 10.90 -11.06 -25.09
N VAL A 423 11.44 -11.48 -23.94
CA VAL A 423 12.55 -12.45 -23.88
C VAL A 423 12.11 -13.74 -23.21
N TYR A 424 11.85 -13.71 -21.89
CA TYR A 424 11.66 -14.95 -21.12
C TYR A 424 10.48 -15.81 -21.62
N LEU A 425 9.30 -15.21 -21.82
CA LEU A 425 8.13 -15.95 -22.28
C LEU A 425 8.28 -16.47 -23.71
N VAL A 426 8.98 -15.74 -24.58
CA VAL A 426 9.28 -16.17 -25.95
C VAL A 426 10.19 -17.40 -25.93
N GLU A 427 11.24 -17.41 -25.10
CA GLU A 427 12.13 -18.57 -24.97
C GLU A 427 11.41 -19.79 -24.35
N VAL A 428 10.50 -19.57 -23.40
CA VAL A 428 9.64 -20.64 -22.84
C VAL A 428 8.71 -21.23 -23.92
N GLN A 429 8.15 -20.40 -24.80
CA GLN A 429 7.32 -20.89 -25.91
C GLN A 429 8.13 -21.76 -26.89
N LYS A 430 9.35 -21.34 -27.25
CA LYS A 430 10.27 -22.15 -28.07
C LYS A 430 10.59 -23.48 -27.40
N LEU A 431 10.86 -23.48 -26.10
CA LEU A 431 11.10 -24.70 -25.33
C LEU A 431 9.90 -25.66 -25.38
N LYS A 432 8.67 -25.15 -25.21
CA LYS A 432 7.44 -25.97 -25.33
C LYS A 432 7.32 -26.60 -26.72
N ALA A 433 7.61 -25.84 -27.78
CA ALA A 433 7.58 -26.35 -29.15
C ALA A 433 8.62 -27.47 -29.37
N LEU A 434 9.86 -27.26 -28.91
CA LEU A 434 10.93 -28.27 -29.01
C LEU A 434 10.63 -29.52 -28.17
N LYS A 435 10.05 -29.36 -26.96
CA LYS A 435 9.60 -30.48 -26.13
C LYS A 435 8.57 -31.33 -26.85
N LYS A 436 7.61 -30.70 -27.55
CA LYS A 436 6.60 -31.39 -28.34
C LYS A 436 7.24 -32.20 -29.46
N ILE A 437 8.13 -31.58 -30.26
CA ILE A 437 8.85 -32.26 -31.34
C ILE A 437 9.64 -33.46 -30.81
N TYR A 438 10.40 -33.28 -29.72
CA TYR A 438 11.16 -34.37 -29.10
C TYR A 438 10.25 -35.51 -28.64
N ASN A 439 9.14 -35.21 -27.98
CA ASN A 439 8.20 -36.22 -27.50
C ASN A 439 7.50 -36.97 -28.65
N ASP A 440 7.16 -36.27 -29.74
CA ASP A 440 6.54 -36.88 -30.92
C ASP A 440 7.51 -37.86 -31.60
N LEU A 441 8.79 -37.48 -31.76
CA LEU A 441 9.84 -38.37 -32.27
C LEU A 441 10.15 -39.54 -31.33
N LEU A 442 10.07 -39.32 -30.01
CA LEU A 442 10.27 -40.37 -29.01
C LEU A 442 9.15 -41.42 -29.08
N LYS A 443 7.91 -41.02 -29.39
CA LYS A 443 6.78 -41.92 -29.60
C LYS A 443 6.88 -42.68 -30.92
N ALA A 444 7.40 -42.05 -31.97
CA ALA A 444 7.58 -42.70 -33.28
C ALA A 444 8.71 -43.76 -33.30
N ASN A 445 9.67 -43.66 -32.37
CA ASN A 445 10.78 -44.60 -32.19
C ASN A 445 10.50 -45.72 -31.15
N ARG A 446 9.26 -45.84 -30.67
CA ARG A 446 8.79 -46.96 -29.82
C ARG A 446 7.86 -47.84 -30.65
#